data_AF-A0A2R7QZY0-F1
#
_entry.id   AF-A0A2R7QZY0-F1
#
_cell.length_a   1.000
_cell.length_b   1.000
_cell.length_c   1.000
_cell.angle_alpha   90.00
_cell.angle_beta   90.00
_cell.angle_gamma   90.00
#
_symmetry.space_group_name_H-M   'P 1'
#
loop_
_entity.id
_entity.type
_entity.pdbx_description
1 polymer ?
#
loop_
_entity_poly.entity_id
_entity_poly.type
_entity_poly.pdbx_seq_one_letter_code
_entity_poly.pdbx_strand_id
1 'polypeptide(L)'
;MRPLLLLACLSPLATLLPTTASAAEVCDIPPRFGLSPLAVNIVQTACNEHRLWYRPFIDRDGRVASISATEAEDVHLADNGMVAWQRVVGYWRQSGTLSPMGDQPGASSCMAPPGTRYTDTDCRAFLIDNPWSAAFISWVMTRASVPGFTRSPRHIDYIRAAYQNSGPYRMTDPAQEKPAPGDLLCYLRDRREALSYSGLVQSLGSGAVTHWKSHCEVVIAANMGGDRTLYLIGGNVMNTVAMRKLSLDRSGRIELPPVKATASDGMERGCTPGREEECNFNRQDWAALLKLVATSPAALPPSPTTPPPPADGMPPGPAQPLTPPRPLPVSPAAPGSVPAPARPPSSPATPAQPPVPLPGAAPRSGG
;
A
#
# COMPACT_ATOMS: atom_id res chain seq x y z
N MET A 1 -39.56 -40.75 68.24
CA MET A 1 -39.92 -39.54 67.47
C MET A 1 -38.64 -39.01 66.83
N ARG A 2 -38.69 -38.73 65.52
CA ARG A 2 -37.60 -38.25 64.64
C ARG A 2 -37.02 -36.90 65.14
N PRO A 3 -35.77 -36.51 64.80
CA PRO A 3 -35.49 -36.07 63.43
C PRO A 3 -34.21 -36.60 62.77
N LEU A 4 -34.34 -36.84 61.47
CA LEU A 4 -33.28 -37.03 60.48
C LEU A 4 -32.60 -35.68 60.22
N LEU A 5 -31.27 -35.62 60.28
CA LEU A 5 -30.48 -34.51 59.73
C LEU A 5 -29.98 -34.91 58.33
N LEU A 6 -30.60 -34.34 57.29
CA LEU A 6 -30.08 -34.40 55.93
C LEU A 6 -28.88 -33.44 55.82
N LEU A 7 -27.68 -33.99 55.65
CA LEU A 7 -26.54 -33.23 55.10
C LEU A 7 -26.78 -33.04 53.60
N ALA A 8 -27.10 -31.81 53.20
CA ALA A 8 -27.12 -31.42 51.80
C ALA A 8 -25.67 -31.24 51.30
N CYS A 9 -25.21 -32.15 50.43
CA CYS A 9 -23.98 -31.98 49.66
C CYS A 9 -24.17 -30.82 48.66
N LEU A 10 -23.71 -29.63 49.03
CA LEU A 10 -23.51 -28.50 48.11
C LEU A 10 -22.25 -28.77 47.27
N SER A 11 -22.42 -29.47 46.16
CA SER A 11 -21.42 -29.53 45.10
C SER A 11 -21.29 -28.13 44.46
N PRO A 12 -20.11 -27.50 44.43
CA PRO A 12 -19.94 -26.27 43.66
C PRO A 12 -19.94 -26.66 42.18
N LEU A 13 -21.03 -26.37 41.50
CA LEU A 13 -21.11 -26.39 40.05
C LEU A 13 -20.19 -25.27 39.55
N ALA A 14 -18.92 -25.59 39.30
CA ALA A 14 -17.98 -24.68 38.66
C ALA A 14 -18.51 -24.37 37.25
N THR A 15 -19.08 -23.18 37.09
CA THR A 15 -19.46 -22.63 35.78
C THR A 15 -18.17 -22.42 34.99
N LEU A 16 -17.80 -23.42 34.20
CA LEU A 16 -16.84 -23.29 33.11
C LEU A 16 -17.47 -22.35 32.07
N LEU A 17 -17.29 -21.05 32.26
CA LEU A 17 -17.50 -20.08 31.19
C LEU A 17 -16.53 -20.47 30.06
N PRO A 18 -17.00 -20.70 28.83
CA PRO A 18 -16.12 -20.95 27.71
C PRO A 18 -15.28 -19.69 27.50
N THR A 19 -14.03 -19.72 27.95
CA THR A 19 -13.04 -18.75 27.51
C THR A 19 -12.86 -19.00 26.02
N THR A 20 -13.45 -18.15 25.19
CA THR A 20 -13.07 -18.08 23.77
C THR A 20 -11.59 -17.76 23.76
N ALA A 21 -10.76 -18.76 23.50
CA ALA A 21 -9.34 -18.54 23.28
C ALA A 21 -9.24 -17.62 22.07
N SER A 22 -8.97 -16.34 22.31
CA SER A 22 -8.71 -15.39 21.23
C SER A 22 -7.45 -15.90 20.53
N ALA A 23 -7.60 -16.38 19.29
CA ALA A 23 -6.45 -16.72 18.47
C ALA A 23 -5.64 -15.42 18.31
N ALA A 24 -4.43 -15.38 18.87
CA ALA A 24 -3.58 -14.20 18.76
C ALA A 24 -3.23 -13.98 17.28
N GLU A 25 -3.60 -12.82 16.74
CA GLU A 25 -3.24 -12.46 15.38
C GLU A 25 -1.81 -11.96 15.29
N VAL A 26 -1.19 -12.08 14.11
CA VAL A 26 0.21 -11.70 13.88
C VAL A 26 0.53 -10.27 14.28
N CYS A 27 -0.41 -9.35 14.11
CA CYS A 27 -0.21 -7.96 14.53
C CYS A 27 -0.29 -7.78 16.04
N ASP A 28 -1.04 -8.63 16.75
CA ASP A 28 -1.27 -8.55 18.21
C ASP A 28 -0.13 -9.19 19.03
N ILE A 29 0.79 -9.88 18.36
CA ILE A 29 1.94 -10.53 18.98
C ILE A 29 3.14 -9.57 18.97
N PRO A 30 3.85 -9.40 20.12
CA PRO A 30 5.06 -8.62 20.15
C PRO A 30 6.09 -9.09 19.10
N PRO A 31 6.77 -8.16 18.41
CA PRO A 31 7.80 -8.52 17.44
C PRO A 31 8.86 -9.42 18.08
N ARG A 32 9.41 -10.36 17.31
CA ARG A 32 10.44 -11.29 17.80
C ARG A 32 11.67 -10.53 18.31
N PHE A 33 12.33 -11.10 19.30
CA PHE A 33 13.65 -10.64 19.73
C PHE A 33 14.64 -10.61 18.56
N GLY A 34 15.52 -9.60 18.55
CA GLY A 34 16.56 -9.43 17.52
C GLY A 34 16.14 -8.60 16.31
N LEU A 35 14.89 -8.11 16.23
CA LEU A 35 14.51 -7.12 15.22
C LEU A 35 15.10 -5.76 15.53
N SER A 36 15.48 -5.03 14.48
CA SER A 36 15.92 -3.64 14.64
C SER A 36 14.75 -2.76 15.08
N PRO A 37 14.99 -1.68 15.84
CA PRO A 37 13.94 -0.72 16.19
C PRO A 37 13.21 -0.17 14.97
N LEU A 38 13.92 0.00 13.85
CA LEU A 38 13.33 0.45 12.61
C LEU A 38 12.34 -0.58 12.01
N ALA A 39 12.71 -1.85 11.97
CA ALA A 39 11.82 -2.92 11.53
C ALA A 39 10.56 -3.00 12.39
N VAL A 40 10.71 -2.86 13.71
CA VAL A 40 9.58 -2.81 14.66
C VAL A 40 8.64 -1.66 14.32
N ASN A 41 9.16 -0.45 14.09
CA ASN A 41 8.34 0.72 13.76
C ASN A 41 7.58 0.56 12.43
N ILE A 42 8.23 0.01 11.40
CA ILE A 42 7.59 -0.27 10.09
C ILE A 42 6.42 -1.24 10.29
N VAL A 43 6.65 -2.34 10.98
CA VAL A 43 5.65 -3.39 11.24
C VAL A 43 4.48 -2.84 12.05
N GLN A 44 4.75 -2.13 13.15
CA GLN A 44 3.71 -1.53 13.98
C GLN A 44 2.87 -0.53 13.19
N THR A 45 3.49 0.31 12.36
CA THR A 45 2.79 1.28 11.52
C THR A 45 1.84 0.59 10.56
N ALA A 46 2.29 -0.44 9.85
CA ALA A 46 1.44 -1.19 8.91
C ALA A 46 0.32 -1.97 9.63
N CYS A 47 0.63 -2.61 10.76
CA CYS A 47 -0.36 -3.33 11.56
C CYS A 47 -1.44 -2.43 12.15
N ASN A 48 -1.11 -1.21 12.55
CA ASN A 48 -2.09 -0.25 13.04
C ASN A 48 -3.11 0.12 11.95
N GLU A 49 -2.65 0.34 10.71
CA GLU A 49 -3.57 0.58 9.60
C GLU A 49 -4.41 -0.65 9.28
N HIS A 50 -3.83 -1.84 9.20
CA HIS A 50 -4.59 -3.04 8.92
C HIS A 50 -5.70 -3.31 9.94
N ARG A 51 -5.45 -3.07 11.23
CA ARG A 51 -6.48 -3.12 12.27
C ARG A 51 -7.57 -2.06 12.07
N LEU A 52 -7.15 -0.84 11.75
CA LEU A 52 -8.05 0.28 11.50
C LEU A 52 -9.01 -0.02 10.34
N TRP A 53 -8.54 -0.75 9.32
CA TRP A 53 -9.33 -1.18 8.17
C TRP A 53 -10.18 -2.44 8.38
N TYR A 54 -10.42 -2.85 9.63
CA TYR A 54 -11.20 -4.04 10.01
C TYR A 54 -10.55 -5.39 9.63
N ARG A 55 -9.21 -5.43 9.58
CA ARG A 55 -8.42 -6.66 9.42
C ARG A 55 -8.77 -7.50 8.15
N PRO A 56 -8.92 -6.91 6.96
CA PRO A 56 -9.27 -7.66 5.74
C PRO A 56 -8.08 -8.50 5.28
N PHE A 57 -8.31 -9.72 4.81
CA PHE A 57 -7.19 -10.59 4.44
C PHE A 57 -7.46 -11.55 3.28
N ILE A 58 -6.35 -11.89 2.61
CA ILE A 58 -6.23 -12.97 1.64
C ILE A 58 -5.58 -14.15 2.36
N ASP A 59 -6.26 -15.29 2.37
CA ASP A 59 -5.76 -16.50 3.01
C ASP A 59 -4.61 -17.16 2.20
N ARG A 60 -4.12 -18.30 2.69
CA ARG A 60 -2.99 -19.02 2.06
C ARG A 60 -3.36 -19.63 0.71
N ASP A 61 -4.62 -19.93 0.50
CA ASP A 61 -5.14 -20.47 -0.76
C ASP A 61 -5.40 -19.35 -1.78
N GLY A 62 -5.31 -18.09 -1.34
CA GLY A 62 -5.50 -16.92 -2.19
C GLY A 62 -6.95 -16.47 -2.26
N ARG A 63 -7.82 -16.86 -1.31
CA ARG A 63 -9.21 -16.39 -1.23
C ARG A 63 -9.31 -15.14 -0.37
N VAL A 64 -10.19 -14.21 -0.76
CA VAL A 64 -10.55 -13.06 0.07
C VAL A 64 -11.53 -13.54 1.12
N ALA A 65 -11.09 -13.56 2.38
CA ALA A 65 -11.89 -14.09 3.48
C ALA A 65 -12.68 -13.00 4.23
N SER A 66 -12.21 -11.75 4.19
CA SER A 66 -12.86 -10.61 4.84
C SER A 66 -12.57 -9.31 4.11
N ILE A 67 -13.60 -8.48 3.94
CA ILE A 67 -13.53 -7.10 3.47
C ILE A 67 -14.71 -6.32 4.07
N SER A 68 -14.46 -5.11 4.59
CA SER A 68 -15.50 -4.32 5.28
C SER A 68 -15.63 -2.89 4.78
N ALA A 69 -14.53 -2.27 4.35
CA ALA A 69 -14.52 -0.92 3.81
C ALA A 69 -13.55 -0.84 2.63
N THR A 70 -13.91 -0.06 1.61
CA THR A 70 -13.08 0.17 0.42
C THR A 70 -12.67 1.64 0.27
N GLU A 71 -11.62 1.85 -0.51
CA GLU A 71 -10.82 3.08 -0.65
C GLU A 71 -11.57 4.38 -0.91
N ALA A 72 -12.77 4.32 -1.45
CA ALA A 72 -13.57 5.48 -1.81
C ALA A 72 -14.90 5.54 -1.07
N GLU A 73 -15.12 4.71 -0.05
CA GLU A 73 -16.35 4.69 0.73
C GLU A 73 -16.41 5.79 1.79
N ASP A 74 -17.63 6.23 2.09
CA ASP A 74 -17.95 7.19 3.14
C ASP A 74 -18.39 6.46 4.43
N VAL A 75 -17.60 5.47 4.83
CA VAL A 75 -17.82 4.66 6.03
C VAL A 75 -16.68 4.91 7.01
N HIS A 76 -17.00 4.97 8.31
CA HIS A 76 -16.01 5.14 9.35
C HIS A 76 -15.14 3.88 9.46
N LEU A 77 -13.84 4.09 9.70
CA LEU A 77 -12.92 3.01 10.06
C LEU A 77 -13.13 2.59 11.52
N ALA A 78 -12.43 1.52 11.95
CA ALA A 78 -12.71 0.84 13.21
C ALA A 78 -12.57 1.72 14.48
N ASP A 79 -11.88 2.86 14.38
CA ASP A 79 -11.74 3.84 15.46
C ASP A 79 -12.88 4.87 15.51
N ASN A 80 -13.88 4.78 14.64
CA ASN A 80 -14.91 5.79 14.41
C ASN A 80 -14.34 7.21 14.13
N GLY A 81 -13.10 7.27 13.62
CA GLY A 81 -12.39 8.51 13.31
C GLY A 81 -12.67 9.00 11.90
N MET A 82 -11.67 8.92 11.02
CA MET A 82 -11.86 9.30 9.62
C MET A 82 -12.65 8.23 8.86
N VAL A 83 -13.42 8.67 7.87
CA VAL A 83 -14.01 7.78 6.87
C VAL A 83 -12.93 7.25 5.91
N ALA A 84 -13.19 6.11 5.29
CA ALA A 84 -12.23 5.36 4.48
C ALA A 84 -11.54 6.23 3.41
N TRP A 85 -12.32 6.98 2.60
CA TRP A 85 -11.74 7.82 1.54
C TRP A 85 -10.84 8.93 2.08
N GLN A 86 -11.19 9.54 3.20
CA GLN A 86 -10.34 10.57 3.85
C GLN A 86 -9.04 9.96 4.37
N ARG A 87 -9.09 8.72 4.88
CA ARG A 87 -7.87 8.01 5.32
C ARG A 87 -6.92 7.76 4.14
N VAL A 88 -7.44 7.34 2.99
CA VAL A 88 -6.63 7.12 1.78
C VAL A 88 -6.01 8.43 1.28
N VAL A 89 -6.76 9.53 1.25
CA VAL A 89 -6.23 10.88 0.97
C VAL A 89 -5.10 11.24 1.94
N GLY A 90 -5.25 10.86 3.21
CA GLY A 90 -4.21 11.01 4.23
C GLY A 90 -2.88 10.36 3.84
N TYR A 91 -2.91 9.14 3.28
CA TYR A 91 -1.69 8.47 2.81
C TYR A 91 -1.00 9.25 1.70
N TRP A 92 -1.75 9.75 0.73
CA TRP A 92 -1.22 10.58 -0.36
C TRP A 92 -0.60 11.89 0.14
N ARG A 93 -1.31 12.62 1.01
CA ARG A 93 -0.88 13.93 1.50
C ARG A 93 0.32 13.83 2.43
N GLN A 94 0.24 12.98 3.45
CA GLN A 94 1.24 12.92 4.52
C GLN A 94 2.55 12.27 4.07
N SER A 95 2.53 11.44 3.03
CA SER A 95 3.76 10.92 2.42
C SER A 95 4.40 11.92 1.43
N GLY A 96 3.66 12.94 0.99
CA GLY A 96 4.08 13.90 -0.02
C GLY A 96 3.93 13.37 -1.46
N THR A 97 3.27 12.23 -1.67
CA THR A 97 3.10 11.63 -3.01
C THR A 97 1.92 12.18 -3.79
N LEU A 98 1.06 13.02 -3.19
CA LEU A 98 -0.05 13.67 -3.89
C LEU A 98 0.43 14.76 -4.86
N SER A 99 1.44 15.55 -4.48
CA SER A 99 1.90 16.68 -5.31
C SER A 99 2.41 16.26 -6.70
N PRO A 100 3.19 15.17 -6.84
CA PRO A 100 3.57 14.63 -8.15
C PRO A 100 2.39 14.14 -9.02
N MET A 101 1.19 14.02 -8.45
CA MET A 101 -0.03 13.61 -9.15
C MET A 101 -0.86 14.81 -9.62
N GLY A 102 -0.36 16.05 -9.52
CA GLY A 102 -1.13 17.27 -9.75
C GLY A 102 -1.81 17.38 -11.12
N ASP A 103 -1.27 16.72 -12.15
CA ASP A 103 -1.85 16.69 -13.50
C ASP A 103 -2.97 15.62 -13.66
N GLN A 104 -3.18 14.78 -12.65
CA GLN A 104 -4.24 13.76 -12.68
C GLN A 104 -5.60 14.38 -12.32
N PRO A 105 -6.68 14.03 -13.03
CA PRO A 105 -8.04 14.43 -12.66
C PRO A 105 -8.35 14.14 -11.19
N GLY A 106 -8.95 15.10 -10.49
CA GLY A 106 -9.31 15.00 -9.07
C GLY A 106 -8.16 15.15 -8.06
N ALA A 107 -6.89 15.20 -8.47
CA ALA A 107 -5.77 15.35 -7.55
C ALA A 107 -5.80 16.69 -6.79
N SER A 108 -6.18 17.78 -7.46
CA SER A 108 -6.35 19.10 -6.85
C SER A 108 -7.49 19.11 -5.83
N SER A 109 -8.58 18.40 -6.12
CA SER A 109 -9.69 18.21 -5.18
C SER A 109 -9.25 17.42 -3.94
N CYS A 110 -8.34 16.46 -4.07
CA CYS A 110 -7.75 15.77 -2.91
C CYS A 110 -6.75 16.61 -2.10
N MET A 111 -6.23 17.69 -2.66
CA MET A 111 -5.40 18.66 -1.92
C MET A 111 -6.25 19.61 -1.07
N ALA A 112 -7.49 19.88 -1.51
CA ALA A 112 -8.42 20.72 -0.78
C ALA A 112 -8.85 20.10 0.56
N PRO A 113 -9.28 20.90 1.54
CA PRO A 113 -9.99 20.38 2.71
C PRO A 113 -11.30 19.69 2.27
N PRO A 114 -11.65 18.53 2.86
CA PRO A 114 -12.96 17.92 2.69
C PRO A 114 -14.10 18.88 3.10
N GLY A 115 -15.28 18.73 2.52
CA GLY A 115 -16.49 19.40 3.02
C GLY A 115 -17.45 19.94 1.97
N THR A 116 -17.17 19.76 0.68
CA THR A 116 -18.17 20.04 -0.37
C THR A 116 -18.39 18.80 -1.22
N ARG A 117 -19.65 18.52 -1.57
CA ARG A 117 -19.98 17.35 -2.39
C ARG A 117 -19.20 17.32 -3.71
N TYR A 118 -18.94 18.47 -4.31
CA TYR A 118 -18.19 18.58 -5.56
C TYR A 118 -16.73 18.13 -5.37
N THR A 119 -15.99 18.76 -4.45
CA THR A 119 -14.59 18.41 -4.17
C THR A 119 -14.44 16.99 -3.66
N ASP A 120 -15.35 16.54 -2.81
CA ASP A 120 -15.26 15.23 -2.19
C ASP A 120 -15.54 14.12 -3.20
N THR A 121 -16.51 14.30 -4.11
CA THR A 121 -16.80 13.32 -5.17
C THR A 121 -15.67 13.25 -6.19
N ASP A 122 -15.13 14.40 -6.60
CA ASP A 122 -14.02 14.47 -7.56
C ASP A 122 -12.73 13.87 -6.97
N CYS A 123 -12.45 14.13 -5.69
CA CYS A 123 -11.35 13.45 -5.01
C CYS A 123 -11.56 11.93 -4.88
N ARG A 124 -12.77 11.47 -4.56
CA ARG A 124 -13.08 10.04 -4.50
C ARG A 124 -12.89 9.34 -5.85
N ALA A 125 -13.21 10.01 -6.97
CA ALA A 125 -12.92 9.50 -8.30
C ALA A 125 -11.39 9.35 -8.53
N PHE A 126 -10.60 10.34 -8.12
CA PHE A 126 -9.14 10.24 -8.16
C PHE A 126 -8.62 9.00 -7.41
N LEU A 127 -9.16 8.69 -6.22
CA LEU A 127 -8.73 7.53 -5.42
C LEU A 127 -8.99 6.19 -6.10
N ILE A 128 -10.09 6.09 -6.85
CA ILE A 128 -10.47 4.89 -7.61
C ILE A 128 -9.56 4.72 -8.83
N ASP A 129 -9.30 5.81 -9.54
CA ASP A 129 -8.55 5.78 -10.80
C ASP A 129 -7.03 5.67 -10.60
N ASN A 130 -6.53 6.03 -9.41
CA ASN A 130 -5.11 6.11 -9.10
C ASN A 130 -4.73 5.12 -7.99
N PRO A 131 -4.07 3.99 -8.32
CA PRO A 131 -3.65 3.01 -7.33
C PRO A 131 -2.76 3.61 -6.24
N TRP A 132 -3.22 3.52 -4.99
CA TRP A 132 -2.59 4.20 -3.85
C TRP A 132 -1.66 3.31 -3.02
N SER A 133 -1.40 2.08 -3.45
CA SER A 133 -0.47 1.16 -2.78
C SER A 133 0.93 1.76 -2.57
N ALA A 134 1.46 2.52 -3.54
CA ALA A 134 2.76 3.16 -3.40
C ALA A 134 2.73 4.33 -2.42
N ALA A 135 1.65 5.11 -2.42
CA ALA A 135 1.42 6.18 -1.44
C ALA A 135 1.34 5.62 -0.02
N PHE A 136 0.66 4.48 0.16
CA PHE A 136 0.62 3.77 1.44
C PHE A 136 2.00 3.33 1.91
N ILE A 137 2.81 2.69 1.05
CA ILE A 137 4.19 2.31 1.42
C ILE A 137 5.02 3.54 1.77
N SER A 138 4.98 4.60 0.95
CA SER A 138 5.67 5.86 1.26
C SER A 138 5.21 6.47 2.59
N TRP A 139 3.91 6.37 2.90
CA TRP A 139 3.35 6.81 4.18
C TRP A 139 3.87 5.97 5.34
N VAL A 140 3.86 4.64 5.23
CA VAL A 140 4.41 3.73 6.25
C VAL A 140 5.87 4.07 6.54
N MET A 141 6.70 4.22 5.51
CA MET A 141 8.12 4.54 5.66
C MET A 141 8.34 5.93 6.26
N THR A 142 7.48 6.90 5.94
CA THR A 142 7.51 8.25 6.54
C THR A 142 7.18 8.19 8.03
N ARG A 143 6.09 7.50 8.40
CA ARG A 143 5.64 7.36 9.79
C ARG A 143 6.59 6.56 10.66
N ALA A 144 7.25 5.55 10.09
CA ALA A 144 8.29 4.78 10.77
C ALA A 144 9.67 5.49 10.80
N SER A 145 9.77 6.69 10.19
CA SER A 145 10.99 7.49 10.10
C SER A 145 12.16 6.74 9.45
N VAL A 146 11.91 6.03 8.35
CA VAL A 146 12.93 5.28 7.61
C VAL A 146 13.89 6.25 6.89
N PRO A 147 15.19 6.27 7.23
CA PRO A 147 16.13 7.21 6.66
C PRO A 147 16.39 6.90 5.17
N GLY A 148 16.47 7.95 4.35
CA GLY A 148 16.85 7.83 2.94
C GLY A 148 15.85 7.06 2.06
N PHE A 149 14.64 6.77 2.54
CA PHE A 149 13.63 6.11 1.72
C PHE A 149 13.15 7.04 0.59
N THR A 150 13.24 6.56 -0.66
CA THR A 150 12.70 7.26 -1.83
C THR A 150 11.18 7.28 -1.77
N ARG A 151 10.57 8.39 -1.36
CA ARG A 151 9.09 8.54 -1.38
C ARG A 151 8.61 8.79 -2.81
N SER A 152 7.62 8.03 -3.28
CA SER A 152 7.13 8.09 -4.66
C SER A 152 5.66 7.65 -4.77
N PRO A 153 4.88 8.14 -5.74
CA PRO A 153 3.61 7.53 -6.10
C PRO A 153 3.76 6.20 -6.88
N ARG A 154 4.98 5.69 -7.09
CA ARG A 154 5.26 4.47 -7.86
C ARG A 154 6.23 3.53 -7.15
N HIS A 155 5.85 2.25 -7.02
CA HIS A 155 6.69 1.22 -6.42
C HIS A 155 8.01 0.99 -7.16
N ILE A 156 8.02 1.16 -8.49
CA ILE A 156 9.21 0.92 -9.30
C ILE A 156 10.38 1.84 -8.94
N ASP A 157 10.09 3.01 -8.37
CA ASP A 157 11.12 3.93 -7.93
C ASP A 157 11.87 3.40 -6.69
N TYR A 158 11.18 2.69 -5.79
CA TYR A 158 11.81 2.03 -4.62
C TYR A 158 12.61 0.80 -5.04
N ILE A 159 12.05 0.01 -5.95
CA ILE A 159 12.72 -1.18 -6.51
C ILE A 159 14.02 -0.76 -7.20
N ARG A 160 13.98 0.32 -8.01
CA ARG A 160 15.17 0.87 -8.66
C ARG A 160 16.18 1.39 -7.65
N ALA A 161 15.75 2.12 -6.62
CA ALA A 161 16.64 2.60 -5.57
C ALA A 161 17.33 1.43 -4.82
N ALA A 162 16.58 0.39 -4.46
CA ALA A 162 17.12 -0.80 -3.81
C ALA A 162 18.06 -1.62 -4.70
N TYR A 163 17.79 -1.69 -6.01
CA TYR A 163 18.71 -2.30 -6.99
C TYR A 163 20.04 -1.53 -7.07
N GLN A 164 19.98 -0.21 -7.01
CA GLN A 164 21.15 0.67 -7.00
C GLN A 164 21.85 0.71 -5.63
N ASN A 165 21.34 -0.02 -4.63
CA ASN A 165 21.77 0.07 -3.22
C ASN A 165 21.75 1.51 -2.69
N SER A 166 20.77 2.29 -3.13
CA SER A 166 20.51 3.66 -2.68
C SER A 166 19.38 3.65 -1.66
N GLY A 167 19.66 4.17 -0.47
CA GLY A 167 18.69 4.27 0.62
C GLY A 167 18.68 3.04 1.55
N PRO A 168 17.54 2.73 2.19
CA PRO A 168 17.49 1.82 3.34
C PRO A 168 17.32 0.34 2.95
N TYR A 169 17.22 0.02 1.66
CA TYR A 169 16.98 -1.33 1.16
C TYR A 169 18.03 -1.75 0.13
N ARG A 170 18.28 -3.06 0.08
CA ARG A 170 18.95 -3.73 -1.06
C ARG A 170 17.99 -4.72 -1.71
N MET A 171 18.10 -4.91 -3.01
CA MET A 171 17.25 -5.86 -3.74
C MET A 171 17.86 -7.28 -3.75
N THR A 172 17.04 -8.31 -3.61
CA THR A 172 17.44 -9.73 -3.68
C THR A 172 16.35 -10.58 -4.36
N ASP A 173 16.70 -11.82 -4.69
CA ASP A 173 15.77 -12.79 -5.26
C ASP A 173 14.83 -13.34 -4.16
N PRO A 174 13.50 -13.17 -4.28
CA PRO A 174 12.54 -13.66 -3.29
C PRO A 174 12.53 -15.19 -3.14
N ALA A 175 13.03 -15.95 -4.12
CA ALA A 175 13.20 -17.40 -4.01
C ALA A 175 14.49 -17.79 -3.25
N GLN A 176 15.46 -16.87 -3.13
CA GLN A 176 16.80 -17.17 -2.62
C GLN A 176 17.09 -16.63 -1.23
N GLU A 177 16.32 -15.67 -0.73
CA GLU A 177 16.56 -15.10 0.59
C GLU A 177 15.31 -15.15 1.46
N LYS A 178 15.50 -15.37 2.78
CA LYS A 178 14.38 -15.42 3.71
C LYS A 178 13.83 -14.01 3.94
N PRO A 179 12.51 -13.79 3.81
CA PRO A 179 11.89 -12.53 4.19
C PRO A 179 11.96 -12.34 5.72
N ALA A 180 12.11 -11.10 6.15
CA ALA A 180 12.15 -10.70 7.54
C ALA A 180 11.23 -9.49 7.78
N PRO A 181 10.69 -9.33 9.00
CA PRO A 181 9.87 -8.18 9.35
C PRO A 181 10.53 -6.85 8.97
N GLY A 182 9.79 -5.96 8.32
CA GLY A 182 10.28 -4.66 7.81
C GLY A 182 10.81 -4.69 6.37
N ASP A 183 11.01 -5.86 5.76
CA ASP A 183 11.30 -5.98 4.33
C ASP A 183 10.09 -5.59 3.47
N LEU A 184 10.30 -5.36 2.17
CA LEU A 184 9.24 -5.23 1.17
C LEU A 184 9.28 -6.39 0.18
N LEU A 185 8.14 -7.03 -0.07
CA LEU A 185 8.00 -8.01 -1.15
C LEU A 185 7.25 -7.39 -2.32
N CYS A 186 7.81 -7.46 -3.52
CA CYS A 186 7.31 -6.75 -4.69
C CYS A 186 7.03 -7.67 -5.89
N TYR A 187 5.98 -7.36 -6.64
CA TYR A 187 5.64 -7.98 -7.93
C TYR A 187 5.42 -6.94 -9.03
N LEU A 188 5.57 -7.38 -10.27
CA LEU A 188 5.23 -6.59 -11.45
C LEU A 188 3.78 -6.88 -11.87
N ARG A 189 3.06 -5.88 -12.39
CA ARG A 189 1.68 -6.02 -12.87
C ARG A 189 1.50 -5.45 -14.27
N ASP A 190 0.42 -5.84 -14.93
CA ASP A 190 0.00 -5.40 -16.28
C ASP A 190 1.07 -5.61 -17.35
N ARG A 191 1.62 -6.83 -17.42
CA ARG A 191 2.72 -7.17 -18.32
C ARG A 191 2.42 -8.39 -19.16
N ARG A 192 2.57 -8.30 -20.48
CA ARG A 192 2.34 -9.43 -21.39
C ARG A 192 3.18 -10.66 -21.03
N GLU A 193 4.40 -10.41 -20.56
CA GLU A 193 5.33 -11.43 -20.10
C GLU A 193 5.67 -11.21 -18.64
N ALA A 194 5.55 -12.29 -17.88
CA ALA A 194 6.04 -12.34 -16.53
C ALA A 194 7.55 -12.36 -16.49
N LEU A 195 8.13 -11.69 -15.50
CA LEU A 195 9.57 -11.68 -15.27
C LEU A 195 9.90 -12.32 -13.93
N SER A 196 10.90 -13.18 -13.96
CA SER A 196 11.67 -13.55 -12.78
C SER A 196 12.48 -12.37 -12.24
N TYR A 197 13.06 -12.56 -11.06
CA TYR A 197 14.09 -11.67 -10.52
C TYR A 197 15.20 -11.35 -11.53
N SER A 198 15.74 -12.36 -12.23
CA SER A 198 16.81 -12.16 -13.20
C SER A 198 16.38 -11.27 -14.38
N GLY A 199 15.16 -11.45 -14.89
CA GLY A 199 14.60 -10.61 -15.94
C GLY A 199 14.38 -9.15 -15.49
N LEU A 200 13.96 -8.95 -14.24
CA LEU A 200 13.87 -7.63 -13.64
C LEU A 200 15.24 -6.97 -13.51
N VAL A 201 16.26 -7.68 -12.99
CA VAL A 201 17.65 -7.19 -12.88
C VAL A 201 18.20 -6.78 -14.24
N GLN A 202 18.04 -7.61 -15.26
CA GLN A 202 18.49 -7.30 -16.62
C GLN A 202 17.84 -6.01 -17.15
N SER A 203 16.54 -5.86 -16.93
CA SER A 203 15.78 -4.71 -17.42
C SER A 203 16.10 -3.42 -16.66
N LEU A 204 16.35 -3.51 -15.35
CA LEU A 204 16.83 -2.40 -14.54
C LEU A 204 18.23 -1.96 -14.99
N GLY A 205 19.12 -2.93 -15.24
CA GLY A 205 20.48 -2.67 -15.71
C GLY A 205 20.55 -2.03 -17.10
N SER A 206 19.60 -2.32 -17.99
CA SER A 206 19.50 -1.70 -19.31
C SER A 206 18.79 -0.34 -19.32
N GLY A 207 18.23 0.10 -18.17
CA GLY A 207 17.44 1.33 -18.09
C GLY A 207 16.05 1.24 -18.73
N ALA A 208 15.60 0.06 -19.17
CA ALA A 208 14.30 -0.14 -19.82
C ALA A 208 13.08 0.04 -18.89
N VAL A 209 13.34 0.10 -17.57
CA VAL A 209 12.32 0.14 -16.53
C VAL A 209 12.09 1.57 -16.09
N THR A 210 11.16 2.27 -16.74
CA THR A 210 10.81 3.67 -16.40
C THR A 210 9.48 3.75 -15.63
N HIS A 211 8.40 3.29 -16.25
CA HIS A 211 7.02 3.42 -15.73
C HIS A 211 6.32 2.09 -15.51
N TRP A 212 7.08 1.03 -15.23
CA TRP A 212 6.49 -0.29 -15.03
C TRP A 212 5.57 -0.30 -13.82
N LYS A 213 4.33 -0.76 -14.05
CA LYS A 213 3.38 -0.97 -12.97
C LYS A 213 3.88 -2.13 -12.10
N SER A 214 3.92 -1.85 -10.81
CA SER A 214 4.42 -2.77 -9.78
C SER A 214 3.61 -2.57 -8.51
N HIS A 215 3.76 -3.49 -7.57
CA HIS A 215 3.15 -3.43 -6.24
C HIS A 215 4.12 -4.02 -5.22
N CYS A 216 4.22 -3.39 -4.05
CA CYS A 216 5.00 -3.89 -2.93
C CYS A 216 4.14 -3.93 -1.66
N GLU A 217 4.35 -4.96 -0.85
CA GLU A 217 3.72 -5.15 0.46
C GLU A 217 4.80 -5.25 1.55
N VAL A 218 4.49 -4.82 2.77
CA VAL A 218 5.38 -4.87 3.93
C VAL A 218 5.39 -6.26 4.53
N VAL A 219 6.56 -6.85 4.76
CA VAL A 219 6.70 -8.08 5.53
C VAL A 219 6.48 -7.79 7.01
N ILE A 220 5.47 -8.43 7.59
CA ILE A 220 5.06 -8.27 8.99
C ILE A 220 5.68 -9.34 9.86
N ALA A 221 5.57 -10.60 9.43
CA ALA A 221 6.17 -11.75 10.11
C ALA A 221 6.41 -12.89 9.13
N ALA A 222 7.35 -13.76 9.48
CA ALA A 222 7.63 -14.99 8.75
C ALA A 222 7.69 -16.18 9.71
N ASN A 223 7.01 -17.26 9.34
CA ASN A 223 6.98 -18.54 10.04
C ASN A 223 6.56 -18.40 11.52
N MET A 224 5.50 -17.64 11.79
CA MET A 224 5.04 -17.34 13.15
C MET A 224 4.62 -18.62 13.89
N GLY A 225 5.23 -18.91 15.03
CA GLY A 225 4.94 -20.15 15.75
C GLY A 225 5.20 -21.44 14.95
N GLY A 226 6.00 -21.40 13.88
CA GLY A 226 6.25 -22.56 13.01
C GLY A 226 5.16 -22.83 11.97
N ASP A 227 4.25 -21.88 11.73
CA ASP A 227 3.09 -22.02 10.84
C ASP A 227 3.41 -22.07 9.33
N ARG A 228 4.69 -21.93 8.95
CA ARG A 228 5.16 -21.86 7.56
C ARG A 228 4.40 -20.80 6.73
N THR A 229 4.09 -19.66 7.34
CA THR A 229 3.36 -18.57 6.69
C THR A 229 4.18 -17.28 6.68
N LEU A 230 4.18 -16.58 5.55
CA LEU A 230 4.62 -15.20 5.41
C LEU A 230 3.40 -14.29 5.48
N TYR A 231 3.47 -13.29 6.34
CA TYR A 231 2.43 -12.29 6.53
C TYR A 231 2.88 -10.97 5.92
N LEU A 232 2.10 -10.47 4.97
CA LEU A 232 2.35 -9.22 4.26
C LEU A 232 1.18 -8.26 4.52
N ILE A 233 1.44 -6.96 4.58
CA ILE A 233 0.40 -5.93 4.57
C ILE A 233 0.67 -4.94 3.45
N GLY A 234 -0.35 -4.69 2.62
CA GLY A 234 -0.32 -3.68 1.56
C GLY A 234 -1.55 -2.81 1.59
N GLY A 235 -1.38 -1.55 1.16
CA GLY A 235 -2.50 -0.66 0.83
C GLY A 235 -2.96 -0.89 -0.61
N ASN A 236 -4.23 -0.59 -0.90
CA ASN A 236 -4.86 -0.86 -2.20
C ASN A 236 -4.71 -2.33 -2.64
N VAL A 237 -4.67 -3.25 -1.67
CA VAL A 237 -4.84 -4.69 -1.90
C VAL A 237 -6.31 -4.96 -1.68
N MET A 238 -7.04 -5.37 -2.73
CA MET A 238 -8.51 -5.42 -2.73
C MET A 238 -9.16 -4.08 -2.35
N ASN A 239 -8.60 -2.96 -2.81
CA ASN A 239 -9.09 -1.61 -2.53
C ASN A 239 -9.14 -1.24 -1.03
N THR A 240 -8.29 -1.87 -0.21
CA THR A 240 -8.22 -1.67 1.25
C THR A 240 -6.78 -1.84 1.77
N VAL A 241 -6.57 -1.75 3.09
CA VAL A 241 -5.30 -2.14 3.75
C VAL A 241 -5.41 -3.60 4.22
N ALA A 242 -5.09 -4.52 3.30
CA ALA A 242 -5.25 -5.95 3.53
C ALA A 242 -3.96 -6.65 3.93
N MET A 243 -4.13 -7.72 4.70
CA MET A 243 -3.09 -8.71 4.94
C MET A 243 -3.14 -9.81 3.89
N ARG A 244 -1.97 -10.27 3.45
CA ARG A 244 -1.82 -11.43 2.58
C ARG A 244 -0.99 -12.50 3.29
N LYS A 245 -1.42 -13.76 3.16
CA LYS A 245 -0.71 -14.92 3.67
C LYS A 245 -0.11 -15.72 2.52
N LEU A 246 1.22 -15.85 2.46
CA LEU A 246 1.91 -16.71 1.50
C LEU A 246 2.52 -17.93 2.22
N SER A 247 2.62 -19.07 1.52
CA SER A 247 3.28 -20.26 2.07
C SER A 247 4.80 -20.12 2.05
N LEU A 248 5.44 -20.66 3.08
CA LEU A 248 6.88 -20.78 3.21
C LEU A 248 7.30 -22.26 3.12
N ASP A 249 8.46 -22.49 2.52
CA ASP A 249 9.10 -23.80 2.52
C ASP A 249 9.61 -24.16 3.91
N ARG A 250 10.12 -25.39 4.08
CA ARG A 250 10.68 -25.83 5.37
C ARG A 250 11.91 -25.03 5.80
N SER A 251 12.58 -24.35 4.86
CA SER A 251 13.72 -23.49 5.15
C SER A 251 13.29 -22.07 5.54
N GLY A 252 12.01 -21.70 5.38
CA GLY A 252 11.49 -20.36 5.63
C GLY A 252 11.64 -19.40 4.44
N ARG A 253 11.81 -19.92 3.22
CA ARG A 253 11.78 -19.15 1.96
C ARG A 253 10.38 -19.18 1.36
N ILE A 254 10.09 -18.22 0.50
CA ILE A 254 8.77 -18.09 -0.11
C ILE A 254 8.57 -19.23 -1.10
N GLU A 255 7.49 -20.00 -0.94
CA GLU A 255 7.02 -20.92 -1.97
C GLU A 255 6.31 -20.07 -3.03
N LEU A 256 7.08 -19.60 -4.03
CA LEU A 256 6.53 -18.75 -5.08
C LEU A 256 5.46 -19.52 -5.87
N PRO A 257 4.23 -18.97 -5.99
CA PRO A 257 3.21 -19.59 -6.82
C PRO A 257 3.66 -19.58 -8.28
N PRO A 258 3.15 -20.50 -9.12
CA PRO A 258 3.43 -20.48 -10.54
C PRO A 258 3.14 -19.11 -11.14
N VAL A 259 4.03 -18.69 -12.02
CA VAL A 259 3.97 -17.41 -12.73
C VAL A 259 2.65 -17.26 -13.50
N LYS A 260 2.06 -16.06 -13.59
CA LYS A 260 0.86 -15.85 -14.42
C LYS A 260 1.21 -16.06 -15.89
N ALA A 261 0.67 -17.11 -16.51
CA ALA A 261 1.02 -17.53 -17.87
C ALA A 261 0.68 -16.50 -18.96
N THR A 262 -0.25 -15.57 -18.70
CA THR A 262 -0.57 -14.43 -19.59
C THR A 262 -1.21 -13.31 -18.78
N ALA A 263 -0.76 -12.06 -18.95
CA ALA A 263 -1.55 -10.92 -18.51
C ALA A 263 -2.77 -10.75 -19.41
N SER A 264 -3.88 -11.34 -18.99
CA SER A 264 -5.19 -10.78 -19.30
C SER A 264 -5.56 -9.86 -18.15
N ASP A 265 -5.64 -8.56 -18.43
CA ASP A 265 -6.60 -7.56 -17.97
C ASP A 265 -7.10 -7.62 -16.51
N GLY A 266 -6.34 -8.21 -15.59
CA GLY A 266 -6.75 -8.48 -14.22
C GLY A 266 -7.60 -9.74 -14.00
N MET A 267 -8.06 -10.43 -15.06
CA MET A 267 -8.85 -11.66 -14.93
C MET A 267 -7.98 -12.88 -15.26
N GLU A 268 -7.70 -13.73 -14.28
CA GLU A 268 -7.13 -15.05 -14.56
C GLU A 268 -8.15 -15.82 -15.40
N ARG A 269 -7.83 -16.13 -16.67
CA ARG A 269 -8.79 -16.73 -17.64
C ARG A 269 -9.50 -18.00 -17.13
N GLY A 270 -8.93 -18.65 -16.12
CA GLY A 270 -9.50 -19.82 -15.47
C GLY A 270 -10.42 -19.55 -14.28
N CYS A 271 -10.21 -18.42 -13.58
CA CYS A 271 -10.97 -18.07 -12.39
C CYS A 271 -12.40 -17.67 -12.74
N THR A 272 -13.36 -18.53 -12.40
CA THR A 272 -14.80 -18.32 -12.59
C THR A 272 -15.57 -18.97 -11.44
N PRO A 273 -16.84 -18.61 -11.20
CA PRO A 273 -17.66 -19.30 -10.19
C PRO A 273 -17.80 -20.82 -10.38
N GLY A 274 -17.56 -21.35 -11.60
CA GLY A 274 -17.57 -22.79 -11.86
C GLY A 274 -16.22 -23.48 -11.72
N ARG A 275 -15.15 -22.71 -11.47
CA ARG A 275 -13.74 -23.17 -11.36
C ARG A 275 -13.04 -22.35 -10.27
N GLU A 276 -13.63 -22.34 -9.07
CA GLU A 276 -13.15 -21.52 -7.94
C GLU A 276 -11.73 -21.92 -7.49
N GLU A 277 -11.33 -23.17 -7.73
CA GLU A 277 -9.99 -23.67 -7.48
C GLU A 277 -8.90 -22.97 -8.32
N GLU A 278 -9.29 -22.28 -9.39
CA GLU A 278 -8.38 -21.50 -10.24
C GLU A 278 -8.28 -20.03 -9.81
N CYS A 279 -9.11 -19.61 -8.84
CA CYS A 279 -9.09 -18.27 -8.28
C CYS A 279 -8.07 -18.17 -7.15
N ASN A 280 -6.94 -17.52 -7.41
CA ASN A 280 -5.90 -17.35 -6.40
C ASN A 280 -5.27 -15.95 -6.46
N PHE A 281 -5.65 -15.07 -5.53
CA PHE A 281 -5.09 -13.72 -5.46
C PHE A 281 -3.60 -13.68 -5.07
N ASN A 282 -3.04 -14.76 -4.51
CA ASN A 282 -1.62 -14.87 -4.16
C ASN A 282 -0.74 -15.15 -5.38
N ARG A 283 -1.30 -15.69 -6.47
CA ARG A 283 -0.60 -15.87 -7.73
C ARG A 283 -0.28 -14.51 -8.30
N GLN A 284 0.97 -14.06 -8.13
CA GLN A 284 1.50 -12.81 -8.68
C GLN A 284 2.94 -13.07 -9.14
N ASP A 285 3.44 -12.20 -10.02
CA ASP A 285 4.81 -12.29 -10.54
C ASP A 285 5.78 -11.63 -9.54
N TRP A 286 5.90 -12.25 -8.36
CA TRP A 286 6.80 -11.84 -7.28
C TRP A 286 8.24 -11.85 -7.78
N ALA A 287 8.82 -10.67 -7.97
CA ALA A 287 10.06 -10.49 -8.72
C ALA A 287 11.19 -9.87 -7.88
N ALA A 288 10.89 -9.28 -6.71
CA ALA A 288 11.91 -8.67 -5.87
C ALA A 288 11.54 -8.75 -4.39
N LEU A 289 12.53 -9.10 -3.57
CA LEU A 289 12.51 -8.88 -2.14
C LEU A 289 13.48 -7.72 -1.82
N LEU A 290 12.98 -6.66 -1.19
CA LEU A 290 13.79 -5.53 -0.76
C LEU A 290 14.12 -5.71 0.72
N LYS A 291 15.38 -6.03 0.99
CA LYS A 291 15.87 -6.34 2.32
C LYS A 291 16.25 -5.06 3.05
N LEU A 292 15.65 -4.84 4.22
CA LEU A 292 15.96 -3.68 5.05
C LEU A 292 17.41 -3.79 5.54
N VAL A 293 18.24 -2.81 5.19
CA VAL A 293 19.64 -2.71 5.64
C VAL A 293 19.85 -1.61 6.69
N ALA A 294 18.96 -0.62 6.74
CA ALA A 294 18.95 0.39 7.78
C ALA A 294 18.44 -0.19 9.12
N THR A 295 19.12 0.13 10.22
CA THR A 295 18.80 -0.42 11.54
C THR A 295 18.16 0.58 12.49
N SER A 296 18.38 1.88 12.30
CA SER A 296 17.92 2.94 13.20
C SER A 296 17.01 3.93 12.47
N PRO A 297 15.90 4.39 13.11
CA PRO A 297 15.10 5.49 12.57
C PRO A 297 15.91 6.78 12.41
N ALA A 298 15.51 7.63 11.47
CA ALA A 298 16.02 8.99 11.39
C ALA A 298 15.65 9.76 12.65
N ALA A 299 16.57 10.58 13.15
CA ALA A 299 16.27 11.51 14.24
C ALA A 299 15.13 12.43 13.81
N LEU A 300 14.12 12.58 14.65
CA LEU A 300 13.12 13.62 14.47
C LEU A 300 13.84 14.98 14.53
N PRO A 301 13.48 15.95 13.66
CA PRO A 301 13.99 17.30 13.83
C PRO A 301 13.66 17.81 15.24
N PRO A 302 14.57 18.55 15.90
CA PRO A 302 14.30 19.10 17.21
C PRO A 302 13.01 19.92 17.16
N SER A 303 12.10 19.70 18.09
CA SER A 303 10.91 20.54 18.23
C SER A 303 11.35 22.00 18.37
N PRO A 304 10.64 22.97 17.76
CA PRO A 304 10.95 24.38 17.98
C PRO A 304 10.81 24.65 19.47
N THR A 305 11.94 24.94 20.12
CA THR A 305 11.98 25.31 21.53
C THR A 305 11.09 26.53 21.70
N THR A 306 9.97 26.40 22.41
CA THR A 306 9.18 27.54 22.82
C THR A 306 10.10 28.44 23.65
N PRO A 307 10.31 29.71 23.27
CA PRO A 307 11.10 30.61 24.13
C PRO A 307 10.43 30.67 25.51
N PRO A 308 11.22 30.67 26.60
CA PRO A 308 10.66 30.81 27.93
C PRO A 308 9.81 32.08 27.99
N PRO A 309 8.70 32.09 28.77
CA PRO A 309 7.92 33.30 28.94
C PRO A 309 8.84 34.43 29.46
N PRO A 310 8.67 35.67 29.00
CA PRO A 310 9.45 36.77 29.50
C PRO A 310 9.24 36.87 31.01
N ALA A 311 10.34 36.94 31.76
CA ALA A 311 10.28 37.22 33.19
C ALA A 311 9.71 38.63 33.38
N ASP A 312 8.58 38.73 34.07
CA ASP A 312 7.98 40.01 34.45
C ASP A 312 8.99 40.81 35.30
N GLY A 313 9.32 42.03 34.87
CA GLY A 313 10.01 43.00 35.73
C GLY A 313 11.13 43.85 35.14
N MET A 314 11.40 43.83 33.84
CA MET A 314 12.37 44.78 33.24
C MET A 314 11.65 45.94 32.54
N PRO A 315 11.98 47.22 32.83
CA PRO A 315 11.41 48.35 32.10
C PRO A 315 11.81 48.31 30.62
N PRO A 316 10.99 48.85 29.70
CA PRO A 316 11.27 48.79 28.28
C PRO A 316 12.55 49.55 27.96
N GLY A 317 13.55 48.83 27.43
CA GLY A 317 14.72 49.43 26.80
C GLY A 317 14.32 50.21 25.54
N PRO A 318 15.13 51.20 25.11
CA PRO A 318 14.80 52.05 23.98
C PRO A 318 14.60 51.21 22.71
N ALA A 319 13.52 51.51 21.98
CA ALA A 319 13.19 50.86 20.73
C ALA A 319 14.37 50.94 19.74
N GLN A 320 14.91 49.80 19.35
CA GLN A 320 15.85 49.78 18.23
C GLN A 320 15.11 50.10 16.93
N PRO A 321 15.71 50.88 16.02
CA PRO A 321 15.11 51.14 14.72
C PRO A 321 14.93 49.83 13.96
N LEU A 322 13.72 49.58 13.47
CA LEU A 322 13.43 48.52 12.51
C LEU A 322 14.31 48.73 11.28
N THR A 323 15.22 47.79 11.02
CA THR A 323 15.92 47.69 9.75
C THR A 323 14.89 47.46 8.65
N PRO A 324 14.80 48.31 7.60
CA PRO A 324 13.86 48.07 6.52
C PRO A 324 14.21 46.78 5.79
N PRO A 325 13.21 46.03 5.31
CA PRO A 325 13.44 44.78 4.60
C PRO A 325 14.25 45.05 3.32
N ARG A 326 15.29 44.26 3.12
CA ARG A 326 16.10 44.26 1.90
C ARG A 326 15.20 43.91 0.70
N PRO A 327 15.21 44.67 -0.41
CA PRO A 327 14.44 44.30 -1.59
C PRO A 327 14.92 42.95 -2.12
N LEU A 328 13.97 42.08 -2.45
CA LEU A 328 14.25 40.84 -3.19
C LEU A 328 14.87 41.20 -4.55
N PRO A 329 15.90 40.47 -5.02
CA PRO A 329 16.40 40.64 -6.37
C PRO A 329 15.30 40.22 -7.38
N VAL A 330 14.88 41.17 -8.20
CA VAL A 330 14.01 40.93 -9.35
C VAL A 330 14.84 40.17 -10.39
N SER A 331 14.50 38.91 -10.64
CA SER A 331 15.04 38.18 -11.79
C SER A 331 14.60 38.88 -13.09
N PRO A 332 15.49 39.01 -14.10
CA PRO A 332 15.09 39.55 -15.39
C PRO A 332 14.01 38.67 -16.03
N ALA A 333 12.97 39.31 -16.55
CA ALA A 333 11.96 38.65 -17.36
C ALA A 333 12.61 37.92 -18.54
N ALA A 334 12.23 36.66 -18.75
CA ALA A 334 12.58 35.92 -19.95
C ALA A 334 12.00 36.62 -21.19
N PRO A 335 12.73 36.67 -22.33
CA PRO A 335 12.21 37.26 -23.55
C PRO A 335 11.02 36.47 -24.07
N GLY A 336 10.03 37.21 -24.60
CA GLY A 336 8.71 36.71 -24.97
C GLY A 336 8.72 35.49 -25.87
N SER A 337 7.92 34.50 -25.49
CA SER A 337 7.51 33.40 -26.35
C SER A 337 6.64 33.93 -27.49
N VAL A 338 7.19 33.85 -28.69
CA VAL A 338 6.49 34.01 -29.97
C VAL A 338 5.27 33.07 -30.03
N PRO A 339 4.10 33.50 -30.52
CA PRO A 339 2.96 32.60 -30.68
C PRO A 339 3.27 31.54 -31.75
N ALA A 340 3.10 30.27 -31.42
CA ALA A 340 3.17 29.18 -32.39
C ALA A 340 2.05 29.34 -33.45
N PRO A 341 2.31 29.05 -34.73
CA PRO A 341 1.30 29.15 -35.77
C PRO A 341 0.20 28.10 -35.56
N ALA A 342 -1.04 28.52 -35.84
CA ALA A 342 -2.24 27.72 -35.73
C ALA A 342 -2.13 26.41 -36.53
N ARG A 343 -2.54 25.31 -35.89
CA ARG A 343 -2.64 23.97 -36.48
C ARG A 343 -3.73 23.99 -37.57
N PRO A 344 -3.48 23.46 -38.78
CA PRO A 344 -4.53 23.37 -39.80
C PRO A 344 -5.65 22.41 -39.34
N PRO A 345 -6.90 22.65 -39.76
CA PRO A 345 -8.04 21.84 -39.36
C PRO A 345 -7.88 20.39 -39.83
N SER A 346 -8.21 19.46 -38.93
CA SER A 346 -8.28 18.03 -39.20
C SER A 346 -9.32 17.76 -40.30
N SER A 347 -8.92 16.99 -41.31
CA SER A 347 -9.85 16.46 -42.32
C SER A 347 -10.98 15.66 -41.65
N PRO A 348 -12.21 15.71 -42.18
CA PRO A 348 -13.34 14.99 -41.61
C PRO A 348 -13.10 13.47 -41.66
N ALA A 349 -13.50 12.80 -40.59
CA ALA A 349 -13.44 11.35 -40.46
C ALA A 349 -14.26 10.67 -41.56
N THR A 350 -13.64 9.70 -42.24
CA THR A 350 -14.30 8.77 -43.15
C THR A 350 -15.37 7.98 -42.36
N PRO A 351 -16.62 7.87 -42.85
CA PRO A 351 -17.64 7.10 -42.17
C PRO A 351 -17.27 5.61 -42.13
N ALA A 352 -17.55 4.96 -40.99
CA ALA A 352 -17.33 3.54 -40.78
C ALA A 352 -18.12 2.70 -41.79
N GLN A 353 -17.45 1.73 -42.42
CA GLN A 353 -18.12 0.72 -43.24
C GLN A 353 -19.00 -0.18 -42.34
N PRO A 354 -20.20 -0.57 -42.81
CA PRO A 354 -21.02 -1.54 -42.09
C PRO A 354 -20.37 -2.94 -42.12
N PRO A 355 -20.63 -3.79 -41.11
CA PRO A 355 -20.02 -5.10 -41.00
C PRO A 355 -20.44 -6.03 -42.15
N VAL A 356 -19.47 -6.77 -42.68
CA VAL A 356 -19.66 -7.84 -43.66
C VAL A 356 -20.43 -9.00 -43.02
N PRO A 357 -21.51 -9.52 -43.63
CA PRO A 357 -22.22 -10.69 -43.10
C PRO A 357 -21.34 -11.94 -43.15
N LEU A 358 -21.36 -12.74 -42.08
CA LEU A 358 -20.79 -14.09 -42.05
C LEU A 358 -21.48 -14.98 -43.11
N PRO A 359 -20.75 -15.85 -43.82
CA PRO A 359 -21.36 -16.80 -44.75
C PRO A 359 -22.24 -17.80 -43.99
N GLY A 360 -23.50 -17.86 -44.39
CA GLY A 360 -24.51 -18.76 -43.83
C GLY A 360 -24.15 -20.22 -44.07
N ALA A 361 -24.40 -21.04 -43.04
CA ALA A 361 -24.30 -22.49 -43.10
C ALA A 361 -25.30 -23.03 -44.14
N ALA A 362 -24.79 -23.82 -45.10
CA ALA A 362 -25.62 -24.59 -46.01
C ALA A 362 -26.39 -25.68 -45.24
N PRO A 363 -27.70 -25.86 -45.51
CA PRO A 363 -28.44 -26.99 -44.97
C PRO A 363 -28.03 -28.27 -45.70
N ARG A 364 -27.72 -29.32 -44.94
CA ARG A 364 -27.63 -30.68 -45.46
C ARG A 364 -29.03 -31.14 -45.87
N SER A 365 -29.24 -31.33 -47.15
CA SER A 365 -30.39 -32.03 -47.71
C SER A 365 -30.28 -33.53 -47.43
N GLY A 366 -31.32 -34.08 -46.84
CA GLY A 366 -31.69 -35.49 -46.87
C GLY A 366 -33.21 -35.57 -46.90
N GLY A 367 -33.76 -36.17 -47.96
CA GLY A 367 -35.19 -36.40 -48.14
C GLY A 367 -35.85 -35.40 -49.07
#